data_AF-A0A0N0NJS4-F1
#
_entry.id   AF-A0A0N0NJS4-F1
#
_cell.length_a   1.000
_cell.length_b   1.000
_cell.length_c   1.000
_cell.angle_alpha   90.00
_cell.angle_beta   90.00
_cell.angle_gamma   90.00
#
_symmetry.space_group_name_H-M   'P 1'
#
loop_
_entity.id
_entity.type
_entity.pdbx_description
1 polymer ?
#
loop_
_entity_poly.entity_id
_entity_poly.type
_entity_poly.pdbx_seq_one_letter_code
_entity_poly.pdbx_strand_id
1 'polypeptide(L)'
;MDLDNDLDASTPCTVARRSSVAQGRALLSIWEKAFAISRHGQYSDDSLEAVTCIETFAKDMKIAALSQDVVTVNGHMAPIWGVVCLALGLNLEEVGYLFLLNHVKAVLSAAVRASVMGPYMSHSILASEQLQTLVKKSLEAVWFLQPEDAGQVVPALDLWLGRHELLYSRIFNS
;
A
#
# COMPACT_ATOMS: atom_id res chain seq x y z
N MET A 1 10.84 -7.30 8.30
CA MET A 1 11.68 -6.09 8.18
C MET A 1 12.35 -6.05 6.82
N ASP A 2 12.91 -7.17 6.35
CA ASP A 2 13.60 -7.26 5.06
C ASP A 2 12.77 -6.77 3.88
N LEU A 3 11.51 -7.21 3.75
CA LEU A 3 10.61 -6.76 2.67
C LEU A 3 10.34 -5.24 2.67
N ASP A 4 10.36 -4.59 3.84
CA ASP A 4 10.20 -3.14 3.96
C ASP A 4 11.45 -2.40 3.46
N ASN A 5 12.63 -2.97 3.73
CA ASN A 5 13.91 -2.43 3.26
C ASN A 5 14.10 -2.66 1.76
N ASP A 6 13.72 -3.84 1.25
CA ASP A 6 13.79 -4.16 -0.19
C ASP A 6 12.89 -3.23 -1.00
N LEU A 7 11.69 -2.92 -0.48
CA LEU A 7 10.78 -1.97 -1.12
C LEU A 7 11.33 -0.53 -1.08
N ASP A 8 11.95 -0.10 0.01
CA ASP A 8 12.60 1.22 0.08
C ASP A 8 13.74 1.32 -0.93
N ALA A 9 14.59 0.29 -1.01
CA ALA A 9 15.72 0.22 -1.93
C ALA A 9 15.30 0.19 -3.40
N SER A 10 14.16 -0.44 -3.71
CA SER A 10 13.61 -0.55 -5.07
C SER A 10 12.68 0.60 -5.48
N THR A 11 12.44 1.59 -4.59
CA THR A 11 11.61 2.77 -4.88
C THR A 11 12.48 4.03 -5.01
N PRO A 12 13.13 4.29 -6.17
CA PRO A 12 14.05 5.41 -6.33
C PRO A 12 13.35 6.78 -6.33
N CYS A 13 12.08 6.83 -6.75
CA CYS A 13 11.31 8.07 -6.76
C CYS A 13 10.97 8.51 -5.32
N THR A 14 11.57 9.62 -4.89
CA THR A 14 11.42 10.16 -3.53
C THR A 14 9.97 10.51 -3.20
N VAL A 15 9.18 10.97 -4.18
CA VAL A 15 7.75 11.27 -4.02
C VAL A 15 6.96 9.99 -3.74
N ALA A 16 7.17 8.95 -4.55
CA ALA A 16 6.52 7.65 -4.41
C ALA A 16 6.90 7.00 -3.07
N ARG A 17 8.20 7.02 -2.72
CA ARG A 17 8.73 6.51 -1.47
C ARG A 17 8.08 7.17 -0.26
N ARG A 18 8.06 8.51 -0.20
CA ARG A 18 7.42 9.24 0.90
C ARG A 18 5.93 8.97 0.99
N SER A 19 5.23 8.89 -0.14
CA SER A 19 3.79 8.57 -0.15
C SER A 19 3.52 7.17 0.39
N SER A 20 4.30 6.17 -0.03
CA SER A 20 4.21 4.79 0.45
C SER A 20 4.46 4.68 1.96
N VAL A 21 5.51 5.34 2.47
CA VAL A 21 5.82 5.37 3.91
C VAL A 21 4.72 6.07 4.70
N ALA A 22 4.23 7.22 4.22
CA ALA A 22 3.17 7.95 4.91
C ALA A 22 1.88 7.11 5.02
N GLN A 23 1.49 6.41 3.94
CA GLN A 23 0.32 5.54 3.92
C GLN A 23 0.49 4.32 4.82
N GLY A 24 1.65 3.65 4.79
CA GLY A 24 1.92 2.50 5.63
C GLY A 24 1.93 2.85 7.12
N ARG A 25 2.60 3.93 7.51
CA ARG A 25 2.58 4.43 8.90
C ARG A 25 1.18 4.83 9.36
N ALA A 26 0.38 5.44 8.48
CA ALA A 26 -1.01 5.76 8.80
C ALA A 26 -1.85 4.48 9.03
N LEU A 27 -1.69 3.46 8.17
CA LEU A 27 -2.36 2.17 8.33
C LEU A 27 -1.98 1.50 9.65
N LEU A 28 -0.70 1.53 10.03
CA LEU A 28 -0.26 1.01 11.32
C LEU A 28 -0.90 1.75 12.49
N SER A 29 -1.05 3.08 12.41
CA SER A 29 -1.74 3.83 13.45
C SER A 29 -3.22 3.45 13.55
N ILE A 30 -3.88 3.18 12.42
CA ILE A 30 -5.27 2.68 12.39
C ILE A 30 -5.34 1.29 13.02
N TRP A 31 -4.37 0.43 12.73
CA TRP A 31 -4.28 -0.89 13.35
C TRP A 31 -4.26 -0.80 14.88
N GLU A 32 -3.35 -0.02 15.45
CA GLU A 32 -3.21 0.13 16.90
C GLU A 32 -4.47 0.71 17.56
N LYS A 33 -5.16 1.64 16.88
CA LYS A 33 -6.29 2.39 17.45
C LYS A 33 -7.65 1.73 17.24
N ALA A 34 -7.81 0.89 16.23
CA ALA A 34 -9.11 0.35 15.82
C ALA A 34 -9.07 -1.15 15.58
N PHE A 35 -8.28 -1.63 14.61
CA PHE A 35 -8.37 -3.03 14.18
C PHE A 35 -7.90 -4.02 15.25
N ALA A 36 -6.87 -3.67 16.02
CA ALA A 36 -6.41 -4.53 17.10
C ALA A 36 -7.47 -4.76 18.18
N ILE A 37 -8.34 -3.77 18.43
CA ILE A 37 -9.40 -3.81 19.46
C ILE A 37 -10.61 -4.61 18.96
N SER A 38 -11.00 -4.43 17.71
CA SER A 38 -12.21 -5.04 17.13
C SER A 38 -12.03 -6.50 16.71
N ARG A 39 -10.87 -7.10 16.95
CA ARG A 39 -10.58 -8.50 16.64
C ARG A 39 -11.37 -9.43 17.58
N HIS A 40 -12.53 -9.91 17.15
CA HIS A 40 -13.28 -10.98 17.81
C HIS A 40 -13.36 -12.22 16.89
N GLY A 41 -12.70 -13.33 17.23
CA GLY A 41 -12.76 -14.55 16.41
C GLY A 41 -11.81 -15.66 16.85
N GLN A 42 -12.09 -16.89 16.38
CA GLN A 42 -11.15 -18.02 16.41
C GLN A 42 -10.11 -17.80 15.30
N TYR A 43 -8.85 -17.59 15.68
CA TYR A 43 -7.77 -17.28 14.73
C TYR A 43 -6.97 -18.52 14.35
N SER A 44 -6.52 -18.57 13.10
CA SER A 44 -5.43 -19.46 12.70
C SER A 44 -4.13 -19.04 13.39
N ASP A 45 -3.17 -19.95 13.48
CA ASP A 45 -1.84 -19.69 14.04
C ASP A 45 -1.14 -18.53 13.29
N ASP A 46 -1.25 -18.53 11.96
CA ASP A 46 -0.72 -17.48 11.07
C ASP A 46 -1.25 -16.06 11.38
N SER A 47 -2.52 -15.95 11.78
CA SER A 47 -3.13 -14.66 12.12
C SER A 47 -2.56 -14.12 13.44
N LEU A 48 -2.28 -15.00 14.40
CA LEU A 48 -1.66 -14.61 15.67
C LEU A 48 -0.18 -14.21 15.48
N GLU A 49 0.53 -14.92 14.61
CA GLU A 49 1.91 -14.56 14.22
C GLU A 49 1.93 -13.18 13.54
N ALA A 50 1.01 -12.92 12.61
CA ALA A 50 0.89 -11.63 11.94
C ALA A 50 0.65 -10.47 12.92
N VAL A 51 -0.21 -10.65 13.93
CA VAL A 51 -0.44 -9.66 14.99
C VAL A 51 0.85 -9.37 15.75
N THR A 52 1.56 -10.42 16.16
CA THR A 52 2.83 -10.30 16.90
C THR A 52 3.89 -9.59 16.07
N CYS A 53 3.94 -9.88 14.76
CA CYS A 53 4.81 -9.21 13.80
C CYS A 53 4.49 -7.70 13.71
N ILE A 54 3.21 -7.32 13.60
CA ILE A 54 2.79 -5.92 13.56
C ILE A 54 3.18 -5.18 14.85
N GLU A 55 2.93 -5.79 16.01
CA GLU A 55 3.28 -5.18 17.30
C GLU A 55 4.79 -5.00 17.48
N THR A 56 5.57 -5.98 17.04
CA THR A 56 7.04 -5.93 17.07
C THR A 56 7.54 -4.82 16.14
N PHE A 57 7.06 -4.80 14.89
CA PHE A 57 7.38 -3.77 13.90
C PHE A 57 7.02 -2.36 14.39
N ALA A 58 5.87 -2.20 15.05
CA ALA A 58 5.45 -0.92 15.61
C ALA A 58 6.37 -0.45 16.75
N LYS A 59 6.85 -1.38 17.60
CA LYS A 59 7.84 -1.08 18.64
C LYS A 59 9.17 -0.67 18.03
N ASP A 60 9.65 -1.42 17.04
CA ASP A 60 10.92 -1.14 16.37
C ASP A 60 10.90 0.22 15.66
N MET A 61 9.79 0.59 15.02
CA MET A 61 9.63 1.93 14.46
C MET A 61 9.66 3.04 15.52
N LYS A 62 9.08 2.82 16.71
CA LYS A 62 9.11 3.79 17.80
C LYS A 62 10.52 3.92 18.38
N ILE A 63 11.26 2.82 18.49
CA ILE A 63 12.65 2.82 18.94
C ILE A 63 13.54 3.52 17.92
N ALA A 64 13.40 3.20 16.62
CA ALA A 64 14.16 3.83 15.54
C ALA A 64 13.90 5.35 15.45
N ALA A 65 12.70 5.82 15.83
CA ALA A 65 12.43 7.26 15.92
C ALA A 65 13.19 7.97 17.06
N LEU A 66 13.64 7.23 18.08
CA LEU A 66 14.35 7.76 19.26
C LEU A 66 15.87 7.63 19.14
N SER A 67 16.37 6.69 18.32
CA SER A 67 17.80 6.41 18.14
C SER A 67 18.22 6.54 16.68
N GLN A 68 19.15 7.45 16.37
CA GLN A 68 19.67 7.66 15.01
C GLN A 68 20.58 6.51 14.50
N ASP A 69 21.04 5.62 15.38
CA ASP A 69 22.05 4.58 15.07
C ASP A 69 21.48 3.17 14.79
N VAL A 70 20.15 3.00 14.79
CA VAL A 70 19.50 1.67 14.61
C VAL A 70 18.99 1.51 13.19
N VAL A 71 19.06 0.28 12.66
CA VAL A 71 18.48 -0.14 11.37
C VAL A 71 17.07 0.44 11.21
N THR A 72 16.92 1.34 10.23
CA THR A 72 15.71 2.16 10.08
C THR A 72 14.60 1.35 9.43
N VAL A 73 13.55 1.08 10.18
CA VAL A 73 12.30 0.57 9.63
C VAL A 73 11.53 1.74 9.00
N ASN A 74 11.19 1.61 7.70
CA ASN A 74 10.61 2.69 6.90
C ASN A 74 9.10 2.76 7.08
N GLY A 75 8.42 1.62 7.06
CA GLY A 75 6.97 1.52 7.23
C GLY A 75 6.19 1.76 5.94
N HIS A 76 6.57 1.08 4.87
CA HIS A 76 5.90 1.12 3.58
C HIS A 76 4.51 0.47 3.59
N MET A 77 3.64 0.98 2.72
CA MET A 77 2.26 0.54 2.61
C MET A 77 2.12 -0.94 2.25
N ALA A 78 2.88 -1.46 1.27
CA ALA A 78 2.65 -2.81 0.76
C ALA A 78 2.93 -3.93 1.79
N PRO A 79 4.07 -3.95 2.50
CA PRO A 79 4.30 -4.95 3.56
C PRO A 79 3.31 -4.81 4.71
N ILE A 80 3.00 -3.58 5.13
CA ILE A 80 2.05 -3.33 6.23
C ILE A 80 0.63 -3.77 5.84
N TRP A 81 0.20 -3.50 4.61
CA TRP A 81 -1.09 -3.96 4.09
C TRP A 81 -1.20 -5.48 4.13
N GLY A 82 -0.19 -6.19 3.64
CA GLY A 82 -0.18 -7.65 3.64
C GLY A 82 -0.32 -8.24 5.04
N VAL A 83 0.51 -7.80 5.99
CA VAL A 83 0.46 -8.33 7.36
C VAL A 83 -0.82 -7.93 8.08
N VAL A 84 -1.36 -6.73 7.87
CA VAL A 84 -2.64 -6.31 8.46
C VAL A 84 -3.78 -7.16 7.93
N CYS A 85 -3.82 -7.44 6.63
CA CYS A 85 -4.85 -8.29 6.06
C CYS A 85 -4.74 -9.76 6.53
N LEU A 86 -3.52 -10.29 6.66
CA LEU A 86 -3.28 -11.61 7.24
C LEU A 86 -3.75 -11.66 8.70
N ALA A 87 -3.47 -10.62 9.48
CA ALA A 87 -3.92 -10.50 10.86
C ALA A 87 -5.46 -10.40 10.97
N LEU A 88 -6.13 -9.91 9.93
CA LEU A 88 -7.60 -9.90 9.80
C LEU A 88 -8.19 -11.19 9.21
N GLY A 89 -7.35 -12.17 8.84
CA GLY A 89 -7.79 -13.47 8.34
C GLY A 89 -8.23 -13.48 6.87
N LEU A 90 -7.82 -12.49 6.06
CA LEU A 90 -8.08 -12.49 4.63
C LEU A 90 -7.14 -13.47 3.91
N ASN A 91 -7.66 -14.14 2.88
CA ASN A 91 -6.83 -14.97 2.01
C ASN A 91 -6.05 -14.12 0.99
N LEU A 92 -4.97 -14.67 0.42
CA LEU A 92 -4.07 -13.91 -0.46
C LEU A 92 -4.77 -13.34 -1.71
N GLU A 93 -5.73 -14.07 -2.28
CA GLU A 93 -6.50 -13.63 -3.46
C GLU A 93 -7.36 -12.40 -3.13
N GLU A 94 -8.05 -12.43 -1.99
CA GLU A 94 -8.84 -11.32 -1.47
C GLU A 94 -7.96 -10.10 -1.21
N VAL A 95 -6.80 -10.29 -0.58
CA VAL A 95 -5.86 -9.20 -0.28
C VAL A 95 -5.38 -8.51 -1.56
N GLY A 96 -4.95 -9.29 -2.56
CA GLY A 96 -4.48 -8.77 -3.84
C GLY A 96 -5.60 -8.04 -4.61
N TYR A 97 -6.79 -8.64 -4.67
CA TYR A 97 -7.94 -8.02 -5.32
C TYR A 97 -8.36 -6.71 -4.64
N LEU A 98 -8.44 -6.69 -3.31
CA LEU A 98 -8.81 -5.49 -2.55
C LEU A 98 -7.77 -4.38 -2.70
N PHE A 99 -6.47 -4.72 -2.72
CA PHE A 99 -5.40 -3.77 -2.93
C PHE A 99 -5.55 -3.06 -4.29
N LEU A 100 -5.69 -3.84 -5.37
CA LEU A 100 -5.85 -3.31 -6.72
C LEU A 100 -7.15 -2.51 -6.88
N LEU A 101 -8.27 -3.01 -6.33
CA LEU A 101 -9.55 -2.31 -6.40
C LEU A 101 -9.50 -0.98 -5.65
N ASN A 102 -8.86 -0.93 -4.48
CA ASN A 102 -8.69 0.31 -3.74
C ASN A 102 -7.78 1.31 -4.47
N HIS A 103 -6.74 0.82 -5.16
CA HIS A 103 -5.92 1.67 -6.02
C HIS A 103 -6.75 2.28 -7.16
N VAL A 104 -7.59 1.50 -7.84
CA VAL A 104 -8.46 2.02 -8.91
C VAL A 104 -9.44 3.06 -8.36
N LYS A 105 -10.07 2.80 -7.21
CA LYS A 105 -10.95 3.78 -6.55
C LYS A 105 -10.21 5.09 -6.27
N ALA A 106 -8.96 5.03 -5.81
CA ALA A 106 -8.13 6.21 -5.56
C ALA A 106 -7.83 6.98 -6.85
N VAL A 107 -7.45 6.29 -7.94
CA VAL A 107 -7.16 6.91 -9.25
C VAL A 107 -8.40 7.58 -9.83
N LEU A 108 -9.55 6.91 -9.81
CA LEU A 108 -10.80 7.48 -10.31
C LEU A 108 -11.28 8.67 -9.47
N SER A 109 -11.13 8.59 -8.14
CA SER A 109 -11.39 9.73 -7.25
C SER A 109 -10.50 10.93 -7.58
N ALA A 110 -9.21 10.70 -7.84
CA ALA A 110 -8.28 11.74 -8.27
C ALA A 110 -8.68 12.34 -9.62
N ALA A 111 -9.07 11.52 -10.60
CA ALA A 111 -9.52 11.98 -11.92
C ALA A 111 -10.77 12.88 -11.84
N VAL A 112 -11.71 12.56 -10.94
CA VAL A 112 -12.89 13.41 -10.69
C VAL A 112 -12.47 14.73 -10.05
N ARG A 113 -11.60 14.73 -9.03
CA ARG A 113 -11.12 15.98 -8.41
C ARG A 113 -10.31 16.85 -9.38
N ALA A 114 -9.56 16.23 -10.28
CA ALA A 114 -8.81 16.91 -11.34
C ALA A 114 -9.72 17.34 -12.51
N SER A 115 -11.04 17.13 -12.43
CA SER A 115 -12.02 17.46 -13.47
C SER A 115 -11.74 16.82 -14.84
N VAL A 116 -11.01 15.71 -14.85
CA VAL A 116 -10.75 14.90 -16.06
C VAL A 116 -12.01 14.12 -16.46
N MET A 117 -12.81 13.70 -15.48
CA MET A 117 -14.08 13.02 -15.68
C MET A 117 -15.11 13.39 -14.62
N GLY A 118 -16.40 13.17 -14.91
CA GLY A 118 -17.49 13.36 -13.95
C GLY A 118 -17.68 12.17 -12.99
N PRO A 119 -18.35 12.36 -11.84
CA PRO A 119 -18.57 11.31 -10.85
C PRO A 119 -19.37 10.13 -11.39
N TYR A 120 -20.40 10.37 -12.22
CA TYR A 120 -21.18 9.29 -12.83
C TYR A 120 -20.36 8.42 -13.78
N MET A 121 -19.43 9.03 -14.54
CA MET A 121 -18.52 8.29 -15.42
C MET A 121 -17.57 7.41 -14.59
N SER A 122 -17.01 7.95 -13.50
CA SER A 122 -16.17 7.19 -12.56
C SER A 122 -16.91 5.97 -11.99
N HIS A 123 -18.16 6.15 -11.53
CA HIS A 123 -18.97 5.02 -11.03
C HIS A 123 -19.33 4.02 -12.14
N SER A 124 -19.58 4.49 -13.36
CA SER A 124 -19.80 3.59 -14.51
C SER A 124 -18.58 2.74 -14.81
N ILE A 125 -17.36 3.29 -14.69
CA ILE A 125 -16.12 2.52 -14.84
C ILE A 125 -15.96 1.53 -13.68
N LEU A 126 -16.22 1.94 -12.45
CA LEU A 126 -16.17 1.06 -11.27
C LEU A 126 -17.11 -0.13 -11.37
N ALA A 127 -18.30 0.07 -11.96
CA ALA A 127 -19.29 -0.98 -12.17
C ALA A 127 -19.04 -1.81 -13.45
N SER A 128 -18.00 -1.49 -14.23
CA SER A 128 -17.78 -2.14 -15.53
C SER A 128 -17.12 -3.51 -15.40
N GLU A 129 -17.58 -4.46 -16.23
CA GLU A 129 -16.93 -5.77 -16.40
C GLU A 129 -15.49 -5.63 -16.94
N GLN A 130 -15.26 -4.60 -17.74
CA GLN A 130 -13.94 -4.28 -18.29
C GLN A 130 -12.92 -4.02 -17.16
N LEU A 131 -13.31 -3.24 -16.16
CA LEU A 131 -12.46 -2.99 -15.00
C LEU A 131 -12.24 -4.27 -14.18
N GLN A 132 -13.29 -5.03 -13.92
CA GLN A 132 -13.19 -6.30 -13.19
C GLN A 132 -12.20 -7.25 -13.88
N THR A 133 -12.27 -7.36 -15.21
CA THR A 133 -11.36 -8.17 -16.02
C THR A 133 -9.93 -7.63 -15.94
N LEU A 134 -9.74 -6.31 -15.97
CA LEU A 134 -8.44 -5.69 -15.86
C LEU A 134 -7.79 -6.01 -14.50
N VAL A 135 -8.53 -5.85 -13.40
CA VAL A 135 -8.02 -6.16 -12.04
C VAL A 135 -7.60 -7.63 -11.95
N LYS A 136 -8.44 -8.54 -12.45
CA LYS A 136 -8.14 -9.98 -12.44
C LYS A 136 -6.87 -10.31 -13.24
N LYS A 137 -6.76 -9.78 -14.47
CA LYS A 137 -5.58 -10.00 -15.32
C LYS A 137 -4.30 -9.43 -14.71
N SER A 138 -4.40 -8.25 -14.08
CA SER A 138 -3.25 -7.66 -13.37
C SER A 138 -2.80 -8.52 -12.21
N LEU A 139 -3.73 -9.11 -11.45
CA LEU A 139 -3.42 -10.02 -10.35
C LEU A 139 -2.76 -11.32 -10.86
N GLU A 140 -3.32 -11.92 -11.92
CA GLU A 140 -2.77 -13.11 -12.56
C GLU A 140 -1.34 -12.89 -13.08
N ALA A 141 -1.06 -11.70 -13.63
CA ALA A 141 0.26 -11.36 -14.18
C ALA A 141 1.37 -11.30 -13.12
N VAL A 142 1.04 -10.95 -11.87
CA VAL A 142 2.01 -10.78 -10.78
C VAL A 142 1.96 -11.90 -9.75
N TRP A 143 1.09 -12.89 -9.94
CA TRP A 143 0.75 -13.87 -8.89
C TRP A 143 1.95 -14.70 -8.40
N PHE A 144 2.87 -15.04 -9.30
CA PHE A 144 4.06 -15.83 -8.99
C PHE A 144 5.34 -14.98 -8.87
N LEU A 145 5.21 -13.66 -8.92
CA LEU A 145 6.35 -12.74 -8.85
C LEU A 145 6.96 -12.79 -7.44
N GLN A 146 8.27 -13.00 -7.37
CA GLN A 146 8.99 -12.95 -6.11
C GLN A 146 9.29 -11.49 -5.73
N PRO A 147 9.45 -11.17 -4.43
CA PRO A 147 9.79 -9.83 -3.98
C PRO A 147 11.04 -9.24 -4.65
N GLU A 148 12.05 -10.08 -4.90
CA GLU A 148 13.29 -9.71 -5.57
C GLU A 148 13.11 -9.26 -7.03
N ASP A 149 12.05 -9.72 -7.69
CA ASP A 149 11.68 -9.33 -9.05
C ASP A 149 10.65 -8.19 -9.07
N ALA A 150 10.13 -7.78 -7.91
CA ALA A 150 9.10 -6.75 -7.77
C ALA A 150 9.72 -5.33 -7.79
N GLY A 151 10.18 -4.90 -8.96
CA GLY A 151 10.74 -3.56 -9.19
C GLY A 151 9.89 -2.66 -10.11
N GLN A 152 10.30 -1.40 -10.27
CA GLN A 152 9.69 -0.50 -11.26
C GLN A 152 10.00 -0.97 -12.69
N VAL A 153 8.95 -1.28 -13.45
CA VAL A 153 9.03 -1.72 -14.86
C VAL A 153 8.89 -0.60 -15.88
N VAL A 154 8.45 0.59 -15.45
CA VAL A 154 8.27 1.78 -16.31
C VAL A 154 9.07 2.98 -15.77
N PRO A 155 10.35 3.14 -16.16
CA PRO A 155 11.20 4.24 -15.67
C PRO A 155 10.64 5.64 -15.95
N ALA A 156 9.89 5.80 -17.05
CA ALA A 156 9.24 7.06 -17.36
C ALA A 156 8.25 7.47 -16.27
N LEU A 157 7.52 6.52 -15.67
CA LEU A 157 6.54 6.80 -14.62
C LEU A 157 7.22 7.41 -13.38
N ASP A 158 8.39 6.89 -13.00
CA ASP A 158 9.15 7.43 -11.87
C ASP A 158 9.59 8.88 -12.11
N LEU A 159 10.02 9.20 -13.33
CA LEU A 159 10.35 10.58 -13.71
C LEU A 159 9.11 11.49 -13.62
N TRP A 160 7.96 11.04 -14.11
CA TRP A 160 6.71 11.80 -14.04
C TRP A 160 6.26 12.04 -12.60
N LEU A 161 6.30 11.01 -11.75
CA LEU A 161 5.96 11.12 -10.33
C LEU A 161 6.92 12.08 -9.59
N GLY A 162 8.22 11.99 -9.86
CA GLY A 162 9.21 12.88 -9.24
C GLY A 162 8.97 14.37 -9.55
N ARG A 163 8.41 14.68 -10.72
CA ARG A 163 8.07 16.05 -11.10
C ARG A 163 6.88 16.64 -10.34
N HIS A 164 6.12 15.83 -9.60
CA HIS A 164 5.00 16.33 -8.80
C HIS A 164 5.45 17.40 -7.78
N GLU A 165 6.68 17.33 -7.27
CA GLU A 165 7.25 18.35 -6.38
C GLU A 165 7.49 19.70 -7.05
N LEU A 166 7.70 19.71 -8.37
CA LEU A 166 8.00 20.91 -9.16
C LEU A 166 6.75 21.67 -9.58
N LEU A 167 5.56 21.13 -9.30
CA LEU A 167 4.30 21.80 -9.60
C LEU A 167 4.13 23.04 -8.73
N TYR A 168 3.92 24.18 -9.39
CA TYR A 168 3.65 25.47 -8.74
C TYR A 168 2.36 25.44 -7.92
N SER A 169 1.30 24.84 -8.47
CA SER A 169 0.04 24.58 -7.77
C SER A 169 -0.20 23.09 -7.69
N ARG A 170 -0.56 22.60 -6.50
CA ARG A 170 -0.78 21.18 -6.21
C ARG A 170 -2.14 20.98 -5.58
N ILE A 171 -2.92 20.08 -6.17
CA ILE A 171 -4.21 19.63 -5.64
C ILE A 171 -4.10 18.28 -4.88
N PHE A 172 -2.94 17.61 -5.00
CA PHE A 172 -2.60 16.38 -4.27
C PHE A 172 -1.26 16.58 -3.55
N ASN A 173 -0.98 15.73 -2.54
CA ASN A 173 0.27 15.80 -1.76
C ASN A 173 1.44 15.05 -2.42
N SER A 174 1.12 14.08 -3.28
CA SER A 174 2.03 13.23 -4.04
C SER A 174 1.37 12.75 -5.32
#